data_AF-A0AAD7LNI3-F1
#
_entry.id   AF-A0AAD7LNI3-F1
#
_cell.length_a   1.000
_cell.length_b   1.000
_cell.length_c   1.000
_cell.angle_alpha   90.00
_cell.angle_beta   90.00
_cell.angle_gamma   90.00
#
_symmetry.space_group_name_H-M   'P 1'
#
loop_
_entity.id
_entity.type
_entity.pdbx_description
1 polymer ?
#
loop_
_entity_poly.entity_id
_entity_poly.type
_entity_poly.pdbx_seq_one_letter_code
_entity_poly.pdbx_strand_id
1 'polypeptide(L)'
;METPVSLGAEDIRNRKARVLWSMRQLQLEDVVVGQYKGHNEGGKSYHAYIDDPTAPKDSLTPTFAAAALFINNARWDGVPFLMIAGKALHTNQKRAIFLA
;
A
#
# COMPACT_ATOMS: atom_id res chain seq x y z
N MET A 1 3.32 2.37 -16.52
CA MET A 1 3.27 3.63 -17.31
C MET A 1 3.35 3.29 -18.78
N GLU A 2 2.82 4.14 -19.66
CA GLU A 2 3.06 3.99 -21.10
C GLU A 2 4.55 4.17 -21.42
N THR A 3 4.99 3.60 -22.53
CA THR A 3 6.37 3.75 -23.02
C THR A 3 6.68 5.24 -23.21
N PRO A 4 7.77 5.76 -22.60
CA PRO A 4 8.17 7.16 -22.80
C PRO A 4 8.75 7.37 -24.20
N VAL A 5 8.74 8.61 -24.67
CA VAL A 5 9.29 8.97 -25.99
C VAL A 5 10.82 8.89 -26.01
N SER A 6 11.47 9.06 -24.86
CA SER A 6 12.89 8.84 -24.66
C SER A 6 13.18 8.37 -23.24
N LEU A 7 14.43 8.02 -22.94
CA LEU A 7 14.91 7.72 -21.59
C LEU A 7 15.34 8.98 -20.80
N GLY A 8 15.05 10.17 -21.34
CA GLY A 8 15.22 11.42 -20.62
C GLY A 8 14.41 11.45 -19.32
N ALA A 9 14.98 12.03 -18.27
CA ALA A 9 14.36 12.07 -16.95
C ALA A 9 12.94 12.68 -16.98
N GLU A 10 12.76 13.74 -17.77
CA GLU A 10 11.49 14.45 -17.88
C GLU A 10 10.42 13.61 -18.59
N ASP A 11 10.78 12.90 -19.66
CA ASP A 11 9.85 12.02 -20.37
C ASP A 11 9.37 10.87 -19.48
N ILE A 12 10.28 10.27 -18.71
CA ILE A 12 9.94 9.23 -17.74
C ILE A 12 9.03 9.79 -16.64
N ARG A 13 9.36 10.96 -16.09
CA ARG A 13 8.56 11.61 -15.04
C ARG A 13 7.15 11.93 -15.53
N ASN A 14 7.03 12.46 -16.73
CA ASN A 14 5.74 12.77 -17.35
C ASN A 14 4.88 11.53 -17.54
N ARG A 15 5.46 10.40 -17.95
CA ARG A 15 4.71 9.12 -18.05
C ARG A 15 4.29 8.57 -16.68
N LYS A 16 5.09 8.74 -15.63
CA LYS A 16 4.70 8.40 -14.25
C LYS A 16 3.56 9.29 -13.74
N ALA A 17 3.67 10.60 -13.93
CA ALA A 17 2.63 11.56 -13.54
C ALA A 17 1.28 11.26 -14.20
N ARG A 18 1.29 10.93 -15.50
CA ARG A 18 0.07 10.52 -16.22
C ARG A 18 -0.60 9.29 -15.60
N VAL A 19 0.16 8.31 -15.11
CA VAL A 19 -0.43 7.15 -14.41
C VAL A 19 -1.17 7.60 -13.15
N LEU A 20 -0.54 8.45 -12.34
CA LEU A 20 -1.13 8.95 -11.10
C LEU A 20 -2.39 9.79 -11.37
N TRP A 21 -2.39 10.61 -12.42
CA TRP A 21 -3.59 11.36 -12.84
C TRP A 21 -4.73 10.47 -13.34
N SER A 22 -4.40 9.33 -13.96
CA SER A 22 -5.41 8.35 -14.39
C SER A 22 -5.89 7.44 -13.25
N MET A 23 -5.36 7.56 -12.03
CA MET A 23 -5.85 6.74 -10.92
C MET A 23 -7.26 7.16 -10.52
N ARG A 24 -8.14 6.18 -10.35
CA ARG A 24 -9.44 6.40 -9.72
C ARG A 24 -9.23 6.85 -8.28
N GLN A 25 -10.06 7.79 -7.82
CA GLN A 25 -10.07 8.18 -6.42
C GLN A 25 -10.43 6.98 -5.53
N LEU A 26 -9.58 6.71 -4.55
CA LEU A 26 -9.73 5.59 -3.63
C LEU A 26 -10.99 5.77 -2.76
N GLN A 27 -11.83 4.74 -2.72
CA GLN A 27 -13.00 4.70 -1.84
C GLN A 27 -12.71 3.85 -0.60
N LEU A 28 -13.47 4.08 0.48
CA LEU A 28 -13.29 3.31 1.72
C LEU A 28 -13.57 1.81 1.55
N GLU A 29 -14.48 1.45 0.64
CA GLU A 29 -14.79 0.06 0.28
C GLU A 29 -13.62 -0.67 -0.41
N ASP A 30 -12.71 0.07 -1.04
CA ASP A 30 -11.53 -0.48 -1.72
C ASP A 30 -10.34 -0.68 -0.77
N VAL A 31 -10.50 -0.35 0.52
CA VAL A 31 -9.40 -0.28 1.49
C VAL A 31 -9.71 -1.05 2.76
N VAL A 32 -8.76 -1.88 3.17
CA VAL A 32 -8.73 -2.50 4.49
C VAL A 32 -7.55 -1.91 5.27
N VAL A 33 -7.85 -1.27 6.39
CA VAL A 33 -6.84 -0.79 7.34
C VAL A 33 -6.83 -1.64 8.59
N GLY A 34 -5.66 -1.72 9.23
CA GLY A 34 -5.49 -2.43 10.49
C GLY A 34 -4.44 -1.77 11.36
N GLN A 35 -4.52 -2.06 12.66
CA GLN A 35 -3.51 -1.69 13.64
C GLN A 35 -3.06 -2.96 14.37
N TYR A 36 -1.76 -3.21 14.45
CA TYR A 36 -1.25 -4.42 15.11
C TYR A 36 -1.53 -4.38 16.61
N LYS A 37 -1.92 -5.53 17.14
CA LYS A 37 -2.16 -5.74 18.56
C LYS A 37 -1.05 -6.59 19.16
N GLY A 38 -0.89 -6.47 20.47
CA GLY A 38 0.00 -7.32 21.21
C GLY A 38 -0.50 -8.76 21.20
N HIS A 39 0.41 -9.71 21.22
CA HIS A 39 0.10 -11.13 21.37
C HIS A 39 1.24 -11.85 22.08
N ASN A 40 0.94 -13.03 22.62
CA ASN A 40 1.93 -13.91 23.21
C ASN A 40 2.10 -15.13 22.31
N GLU A 41 3.33 -15.45 21.93
CA GLU A 41 3.63 -16.64 21.12
C GLU A 41 5.01 -17.18 21.50
N GLY A 42 5.11 -18.50 21.69
CA GLY A 42 6.39 -19.17 21.99
C GLY A 42 7.12 -18.64 23.23
N GLY A 43 6.38 -18.20 24.26
CA GLY A 43 6.96 -17.61 25.48
C GLY A 43 7.47 -16.18 25.32
N LYS A 44 7.27 -15.56 24.16
CA LYS A 44 7.57 -14.13 23.91
C LYS A 44 6.28 -13.32 23.94
N SER A 45 6.36 -12.15 24.57
CA SER A 45 5.29 -11.16 24.59
C SER A 45 5.62 -10.07 23.57
N TYR A 46 4.69 -9.82 22.65
CA TYR A 46 4.76 -8.75 21.66
C TYR A 46 3.80 -7.63 22.06
N HIS A 47 4.29 -6.40 22.06
CA HIS A 47 3.52 -5.22 22.44
C HIS A 47 2.60 -4.75 21.30
N ALA A 48 1.45 -4.16 21.66
CA ALA A 48 0.57 -3.48 20.71
C ALA A 48 1.15 -2.12 20.28
N TYR A 49 0.60 -1.51 19.22
CA TYR A 49 0.98 -0.16 18.83
C TYR A 49 0.70 0.86 19.93
N ILE A 50 -0.47 0.76 20.56
CA ILE A 50 -0.90 1.64 21.66
C ILE A 50 -0.08 1.44 22.95
N ASP A 51 0.72 0.38 23.05
CA ASP A 51 1.59 0.15 24.20
C ASP A 51 2.86 1.01 24.13
N ASP A 52 3.22 1.50 22.93
CA ASP A 52 4.34 2.40 22.74
C ASP A 52 4.12 3.70 23.55
N PRO A 53 5.09 4.14 24.39
CA PRO A 53 4.95 5.33 25.21
C PRO A 53 4.80 6.63 24.39
N THR A 54 5.20 6.61 23.12
CA THR A 54 5.06 7.75 22.19
C THR A 54 3.73 7.75 21.44
N ALA A 55 2.94 6.66 21.52
CA ALA A 55 1.65 6.54 20.86
C ALA A 55 0.49 6.94 21.80
N PRO A 56 -0.49 7.73 21.33
CA PRO A 56 -1.72 7.97 22.06
C PRO A 56 -2.48 6.66 22.33
N LYS A 57 -3.04 6.49 23.53
CA LYS A 57 -3.74 5.26 23.94
C LYS A 57 -5.04 5.00 23.18
N ASP A 58 -5.64 6.05 22.63
CA ASP A 58 -6.84 6.05 21.79
C ASP A 58 -6.52 6.16 20.29
N SER A 59 -5.25 5.98 19.90
CA SER A 59 -4.82 6.17 18.52
C SER A 59 -5.49 5.19 17.56
N LEU A 60 -6.11 5.75 16.52
CA LEU A 60 -6.67 4.99 15.39
C LEU A 60 -5.70 4.93 14.19
N THR A 61 -4.42 5.29 14.37
CA THR A 61 -3.43 5.29 13.30
C THR A 61 -3.25 3.88 12.71
N PRO A 62 -3.50 3.68 11.41
CA PRO A 62 -3.25 2.39 10.77
C PRO A 62 -1.76 2.04 10.74
N THR A 63 -1.43 0.80 11.11
CA THR A 63 -0.08 0.22 10.93
C THR A 63 -0.04 -0.80 9.80
N PHE A 64 -1.18 -1.07 9.18
CA PHE A 64 -1.38 -1.94 8.03
C PHE A 64 -2.44 -1.32 7.11
N ALA A 65 -2.21 -1.41 5.80
CA ALA A 65 -3.18 -1.07 4.78
C ALA A 65 -3.07 -2.04 3.59
N ALA A 66 -4.21 -2.50 3.12
CA ALA A 66 -4.38 -3.16 1.83
C ALA A 66 -5.38 -2.36 1.01
N ALA A 67 -5.03 -1.99 -0.22
CA ALA A 67 -5.88 -1.19 -1.09
C ALA A 67 -5.95 -1.78 -2.50
N ALA A 68 -7.14 -1.80 -3.08
CA ALA A 68 -7.35 -2.05 -4.50
C ALA A 68 -7.33 -0.72 -5.26
N LEU A 69 -6.33 -0.53 -6.11
CA LEU A 69 -6.18 0.68 -6.93
C LEU A 69 -6.58 0.38 -8.37
N PHE A 70 -7.23 1.33 -9.02
CA PHE A 70 -7.61 1.23 -10.43
C PHE A 70 -7.02 2.40 -11.22
N ILE A 71 -6.51 2.10 -12.42
CA ILE A 71 -5.96 3.10 -13.34
C ILE A 71 -6.86 3.16 -14.57
N ASN A 72 -7.58 4.27 -14.72
CA ASN A 72 -8.52 4.51 -15.80
C ASN A 72 -7.77 4.88 -17.09
N ASN A 73 -7.20 3.89 -17.76
CA ASN A 73 -6.66 4.02 -19.10
C ASN A 73 -6.85 2.72 -19.90
N ALA A 74 -6.67 2.80 -21.22
CA ALA A 74 -6.90 1.66 -22.10
C ALA A 74 -6.01 0.43 -21.79
N ARG A 75 -4.84 0.61 -21.16
CA ARG A 75 -3.93 -0.50 -20.84
C ARG A 75 -4.37 -1.29 -19.62
N TRP A 76 -4.98 -0.63 -18.64
CA TRP A 76 -5.28 -1.19 -17.32
C TRP A 76 -6.76 -1.12 -16.95
N ASP A 77 -7.62 -0.96 -17.94
CA ASP A 77 -9.06 -0.91 -17.73
C ASP A 77 -9.55 -2.20 -17.07
N GLY A 78 -10.28 -2.06 -15.96
CA GLY A 78 -10.76 -3.16 -15.13
C GLY A 78 -9.69 -3.94 -14.34
N VAL A 79 -8.39 -3.61 -14.45
CA VAL A 79 -7.32 -4.35 -13.76
C VAL A 79 -7.05 -3.78 -12.36
N PRO A 80 -7.22 -4.56 -11.28
CA PRO A 80 -6.93 -4.10 -9.93
C PRO A 80 -5.42 -4.17 -9.62
N PHE A 81 -4.88 -3.08 -9.09
CA PHE A 81 -3.54 -3.00 -8.51
C PHE A 81 -3.63 -3.12 -6.99
N LEU A 82 -3.34 -4.30 -6.46
CA LEU A 82 -3.34 -4.53 -5.01
C LEU A 82 -2.05 -3.99 -4.39
N MET A 83 -2.19 -3.02 -3.50
CA MET A 83 -1.09 -2.47 -2.71
C MET A 83 -1.26 -2.88 -1.25
N ILE A 84 -0.31 -3.63 -0.71
CA ILE A 84 -0.33 -4.12 0.67
C ILE A 84 0.95 -3.67 1.36
N ALA A 85 0.81 -2.99 2.49
CA ALA A 85 1.92 -2.56 3.32
C ALA A 85 1.55 -2.61 4.80
N GLY A 86 2.49 -2.96 5.65
CA GLY A 86 2.29 -2.90 7.09
C GLY A 86 3.54 -3.16 7.91
N LYS A 87 3.44 -2.87 9.20
CA LYS A 87 4.43 -3.18 10.24
C LYS A 87 4.00 -4.40 11.05
N ALA A 88 4.97 -4.99 11.77
CA ALA A 88 4.75 -6.19 12.58
C ALA A 88 4.15 -7.38 11.78
N LEU A 89 4.58 -7.52 10.52
CA LEU A 89 4.24 -8.66 9.67
C LEU A 89 5.25 -9.80 9.87
N HIS A 90 4.85 -11.03 9.54
CA HIS A 90 5.66 -12.23 9.73
C HIS A 90 7.04 -12.18 9.04
N THR A 91 7.15 -11.47 7.91
CA THR A 91 8.38 -11.38 7.13
C THR A 91 8.62 -9.97 6.62
N ASN A 92 9.88 -9.55 6.61
CA ASN A 92 10.29 -8.31 5.95
C ASN A 92 10.52 -8.57 4.46
N GLN A 93 9.57 -8.18 3.62
CA GLN A 93 9.61 -8.44 2.19
C GLN A 93 9.12 -7.25 1.36
N LYS A 94 9.67 -7.11 0.16
CA LYS A 94 9.24 -6.16 -0.88
C LYS A 94 9.17 -6.93 -2.19
N ARG A 95 7.99 -7.00 -2.80
CA ARG A 95 7.77 -7.75 -4.04
C ARG A 95 6.71 -7.08 -4.91
N ALA A 96 6.85 -7.24 -6.21
CA ALA A 96 5.81 -6.98 -7.19
C ALA A 96 5.45 -8.32 -7.85
N ILE A 97 4.17 -8.66 -7.87
CA ILE A 97 3.67 -9.90 -8.46
C ILE A 97 2.73 -9.49 -9.59
N PHE A 98 2.92 -10.10 -10.76
CA PHE A 98 2.03 -9.95 -11.91
C PHE A 98 1.31 -11.27 -12.11
N LEU A 99 -0.02 -11.25 -12.02
CA LEU A 99 -0.86 -12.40 -12.32
C LEU A 99 -1.16 -12.35 -13.82
N ALA A 100 -0.88 -13.46 -14.51
CA ALA A 100 -1.12 -13.62 -15.94
C ALA A 100 -2.49 -14.26 -16.20
#